data_AF-A0A918J484-F1
#
_entry.id   AF-A0A918J484-F1
#
_cell.length_a   1.000
_cell.length_b   1.000
_cell.length_c   1.000
_cell.angle_alpha   90.00
_cell.angle_beta   90.00
_cell.angle_gamma   90.00
#
_symmetry.space_group_name_H-M   'P 1'
#
loop_
_entity.id
_entity.type
_entity.pdbx_description
1 polymer ?
#
loop_
_entity_poly.entity_id
_entity_poly.type
_entity_poly.pdbx_seq_one_letter_code
_entity_poly.pdbx_strand_id
1 'polypeptide(L)' 'MRFIDPDHPFYRRAWVRWAITLFTLGWATLEFSMGEPGWGILFGAVGAVAAYKLLIVGPSDK' A
#
# COMPACT_ATOMS: atom_id res chain seq x y z
N MET A 1 18.05 2.12 -14.34
CA MET A 1 17.84 1.89 -12.90
C MET A 1 16.38 2.18 -12.59
N ARG A 2 15.55 1.14 -12.51
CA ARG A 2 14.09 1.25 -12.33
C ARG A 2 13.80 0.90 -10.86
N PHE A 3 13.39 1.90 -10.08
CA PHE A 3 13.37 1.83 -8.61
C PHE A 3 12.11 1.12 -8.05
N ILE A 4 11.11 0.86 -8.88
CA ILE A 4 9.94 0.03 -8.58
C ILE A 4 9.64 -0.76 -9.85
N ASP A 5 10.02 -2.04 -9.83
CA ASP A 5 9.64 -2.99 -10.86
C ASP A 5 8.42 -3.76 -10.34
N PRO A 6 7.21 -3.49 -10.87
CA PRO A 6 6.02 -4.27 -10.51
C PRO A 6 6.13 -5.75 -10.94
N ASP A 7 7.12 -6.08 -11.77
CA ASP A 7 7.46 -7.44 -12.19
C ASP A 7 8.35 -8.21 -11.21
N HIS A 8 8.80 -7.56 -10.12
CA HIS A 8 9.61 -8.26 -9.13
C HIS A 8 8.81 -9.44 -8.55
N PRO A 9 9.37 -10.66 -8.43
CA PRO A 9 8.65 -11.87 -8.01
C PRO A 9 7.97 -11.76 -6.64
N PHE A 10 8.35 -10.75 -5.85
CA PHE A 10 7.73 -10.37 -4.59
C PHE A 10 6.31 -9.79 -4.77
N TYR A 11 6.08 -8.98 -5.81
CA TYR A 11 4.78 -8.37 -6.12
C TYR A 11 3.88 -9.24 -7.01
N ARG A 12 4.39 -10.34 -7.57
CA ARG A 12 3.61 -11.33 -8.34
C ARG A 12 2.52 -12.00 -7.48
N ARG A 13 2.74 -12.10 -6.18
CA ARG A 13 1.76 -12.66 -5.23
C ARG A 13 0.78 -11.58 -4.80
N ALA A 14 -0.45 -11.68 -5.29
CA ALA A 14 -1.54 -10.77 -4.96
C ALA A 14 -1.74 -10.61 -3.43
N TRP A 15 -1.52 -11.67 -2.64
CA TRP A 15 -1.66 -11.60 -1.17
C TRP A 15 -0.65 -10.65 -0.49
N VAL A 16 0.57 -10.49 -1.04
CA VAL A 16 1.58 -9.55 -0.51
C VAL A 16 1.14 -8.12 -0.76
N ARG A 17 0.54 -7.86 -1.94
CA ARG A 17 -0.04 -6.55 -2.31
C ARG A 17 -1.18 -6.17 -1.35
N TRP A 18 -2.05 -7.13 -1.06
CA TRP A 18 -3.11 -6.96 -0.06
C TRP A 18 -2.57 -6.77 1.35
N ALA A 19 -1.58 -7.56 1.78
CA ALA A 19 -0.99 -7.47 3.12
C ALA A 19 -0.40 -6.08 3.39
N ILE A 20 0.40 -5.55 2.46
CA ILE A 20 1.02 -4.21 2.61
C ILE A 20 -0.05 -3.11 2.63
N THR A 21 -1.04 -3.20 1.73
CA THR A 21 -2.12 -2.22 1.63
C THR A 21 -2.99 -2.21 2.89
N LEU A 22 -3.42 -3.39 3.36
CA LEU A 22 -4.23 -3.52 4.56
C LEU A 22 -3.45 -3.14 5.82
N PHE A 23 -2.15 -3.45 5.87
CA PHE A 23 -1.31 -3.06 7.00
C PHE A 23 -1.19 -1.54 7.11
N THR A 24 -0.91 -0.85 6.01
CA THR A 24 -0.76 0.62 6.00
C THR A 24 -2.09 1.35 6.23
N LEU A 25 -3.19 0.89 5.63
CA LEU A 25 -4.53 1.45 5.88
C LEU A 25 -5.04 1.14 7.29
N GLY A 26 -4.77 -0.06 7.80
CA GLY A 26 -5.09 -0.46 9.16
C GLY A 26 -4.33 0.40 10.16
N TRP A 27 -3.02 0.59 9.95
CA TRP A 27 -2.19 1.45 10.80
C TRP A 27 -2.69 2.89 10.77
N ALA A 28 -3.00 3.44 9.59
CA ALA A 28 -3.59 4.78 9.48
C ALA A 28 -4.85 4.93 10.34
N THR A 29 -5.75 3.94 10.29
CA THR A 29 -7.00 3.94 11.08
C THR A 29 -6.72 3.88 12.58
N LEU A 30 -5.72 3.10 13.00
CA LEU A 30 -5.29 3.04 14.40
C LEU A 30 -4.71 4.38 14.87
N GLU A 31 -3.87 5.03 14.07
CA GLU A 31 -3.28 6.34 14.39
C GLU A 31 -4.36 7.42 14.50
N PHE A 32 -5.35 7.41 13.61
CA PHE A 32 -6.53 8.28 13.71
C PHE A 32 -7.32 8.03 15.00
N SER A 33 -7.40 6.78 15.46
CA SER A 33 -8.03 6.44 16.74
C SER A 33 -7.19 6.82 17.97
N MET A 34 -5.86 6.86 17.83
CA MET A 34 -4.92 7.27 18.89
C MET A 34 -4.80 8.79 19.04
N GLY A 35 -5.40 9.57 18.14
CA GLY A 35 -5.40 11.04 18.21
C GLY A 35 -4.17 11.68 17.57
N GLU A 36 -3.41 10.96 16.75
CA GLU A 36 -2.31 11.50 15.93
C GLU A 36 -2.72 11.61 14.45
N PRO A 37 -3.51 12.63 14.07
CA PRO A 37 -4.00 12.78 12.70
C PRO A 37 -2.88 13.04 11.70
N GLY A 38 -1.74 13.62 12.11
CA GLY A 38 -0.59 13.84 11.23
C GLY A 38 -0.03 12.53 10.66
N TRP A 39 0.24 11.55 11.53
CA TRP A 39 0.70 10.23 11.13
C TRP A 39 -0.40 9.42 10.44
N GLY A 40 -1.65 9.52 10.90
CA GLY A 40 -2.80 8.89 10.24
C GLY A 40 -2.97 9.30 8.78
N ILE A 41 -2.82 10.60 8.47
CA ILE A 41 -2.88 11.11 7.09
C ILE A 41 -1.70 10.60 6.27
N LEU A 42 -0.49 10.59 6.83
CA LEU A 42 0.71 10.09 6.17
C LEU A 42 0.58 8.61 5.78
N PHE A 43 0.26 7.76 6.74
CA PHE A 43 0.05 6.32 6.50
C PHE A 43 -1.17 6.07 5.63
N GLY A 44 -2.23 6.86 5.76
CA GLY A 44 -3.43 6.77 4.93
C GLY A 44 -3.14 7.11 3.47
N ALA A 45 -2.38 8.18 3.21
CA ALA A 45 -1.96 8.57 1.87
C ALA A 45 -1.04 7.52 1.24
N VAL A 46 -0.07 7.00 2.02
CA VAL A 46 0.82 5.91 1.56
C VAL A 46 0.03 4.64 1.27
N GLY A 47 -0.91 4.27 2.15
CA GLY A 47 -1.78 3.10 1.97
C GLY A 47 -2.72 3.23 0.78
N ALA A 48 -3.25 4.42 0.52
CA ALA A 48 -4.07 4.70 -0.66
C ALA A 48 -3.25 4.60 -1.97
N VAL A 49 -2.03 5.15 -1.99
CA VAL A 49 -1.12 5.03 -3.15
C VAL A 49 -0.68 3.58 -3.35
N ALA A 50 -0.42 2.84 -2.27
CA ALA A 50 -0.12 1.42 -2.30
C ALA A 50 -1.32 0.64 -2.86
N ALA A 51 -2.54 0.88 -2.38
CA ALA A 51 -3.76 0.27 -2.92
C ALA A 51 -3.92 0.56 -4.42
N TYR A 52 -3.70 1.81 -4.83
CA TYR A 52 -3.84 2.20 -6.23
C TYR A 52 -2.81 1.51 -7.13
N LYS A 53 -1.52 1.56 -6.78
CA LYS A 53 -0.47 0.94 -7.60
C LYS A 53 -0.46 -0.59 -7.51
N LEU A 54 -0.74 -1.14 -6.33
CA LEU A 54 -0.64 -2.58 -6.04
C LEU A 54 -1.97 -3.34 -6.17
N LEU A 55 -3.13 -2.70 -6.27
CA LEU A 55 -4.39 -3.42 -6.50
C LEU A 55 -5.07 -2.98 -7.80
N ILE A 56 -5.12 -1.68 -8.07
CA ILE A 56 -5.85 -1.12 -9.22
C ILE A 56 -5.02 -1.20 -10.51
N VAL A 57 -3.81 -0.65 -10.52
CA VAL A 57 -2.95 -0.64 -11.72
C VAL A 57 -2.57 -2.09 -12.10
N GLY A 58 -2.24 -2.92 -11.12
CA GLY A 58 -1.80 -4.30 -11.42
C GLY A 58 -0.39 -4.36 -12.02
N PRO A 59 0.29 -5.51 -12.03
CA PRO A 59 1.40 -5.71 -12.96
C PRO A 59 0.89 -5.49 -14.40
N SER A 60 1.75 -4.99 -15.28
CA SER A 60 1.40 -4.61 -16.65
C SER A 60 1.04 -5.80 -17.55
N ASP A 61 1.27 -7.02 -17.07
CA ASP A 61 0.99 -8.29 -17.74
C ASP A 61 -0.35 -8.85 -17.22
N LYS A 62 -1.46 -8.19 -17.60
CA LYS A 62 -2.81 -8.75 -17.46
C LYS A 62 -3.16 -9.56 -18.69
#